data_AF-A0A0K9XLM7-F1
#
_entry.id   AF-A0A0K9XLM7-F1
#
_cell.length_a   1.000
_cell.length_b   1.000
_cell.length_c   1.000
_cell.angle_alpha   90.00
_cell.angle_beta   90.00
_cell.angle_gamma   90.00
#
_symmetry.space_group_name_H-M   'P 1'
#
loop_
_entity.id
_entity.type
_entity.pdbx_description
1 polymer ?
#
loop_
_entity_poly.entity_id
_entity_poly.type
_entity_poly.pdbx_seq_one_letter_code
_entity_poly.pdbx_strand_id
1 'polypeptide(L)'
;MVGHRRCLLIAPEAGGQVLNIGTGWPTTIRSIADRTLKHYLEAELVERPLPPGDPMGGYADTRRMRRVLGSKPQVTMEEGVDRYVKWIKERPEATPQWMRELAAERRLRAA
;
A
#
# COMPACT_ATOMS: atom_id res chain seq x y z
N MET A 1 13.27 -17.44 2.81
CA MET A 1 14.16 -16.45 3.46
C MET A 1 13.77 -15.05 3.05
N VAL A 2 13.61 -14.17 4.03
CA VAL A 2 12.89 -12.89 4.00
C VAL A 2 13.72 -11.79 3.32
N GLY A 3 13.27 -11.29 2.17
CA GLY A 3 14.03 -10.44 1.23
C GLY A 3 13.88 -8.93 1.42
N HIS A 4 13.96 -8.39 2.65
CA HIS A 4 13.70 -6.96 2.87
C HIS A 4 14.86 -6.16 3.52
N ARG A 5 16.05 -6.74 3.74
CA ARG A 5 17.22 -6.05 4.33
C ARG A 5 18.48 -6.03 3.45
N ARG A 6 18.35 -6.01 2.12
CA ARG A 6 19.54 -6.21 1.27
C ARG A 6 19.95 -5.08 0.35
N CYS A 7 19.15 -4.05 0.07
CA CYS A 7 19.44 -3.16 -1.07
C CYS A 7 20.87 -2.56 -1.10
N LEU A 8 21.43 -2.13 0.03
CA LEU A 8 22.81 -1.60 0.09
C LEU A 8 23.91 -2.68 0.05
N LEU A 9 23.61 -3.92 0.48
CA LEU A 9 24.59 -5.01 0.55
C LEU A 9 24.74 -5.75 -0.79
N ILE A 10 23.74 -5.69 -1.68
CA ILE A 10 23.76 -6.39 -2.99
C ILE A 10 23.99 -5.47 -4.18
N ALA A 11 23.95 -4.15 -4.00
CA ALA A 11 24.22 -3.16 -5.04
C ALA A 11 25.08 -2.03 -4.47
N PRO A 12 26.42 -2.20 -4.37
CA PRO A 12 27.34 -1.17 -3.91
C PRO A 12 27.18 0.15 -4.68
N GLU A 13 26.77 0.08 -5.94
CA GLU A 13 26.49 1.22 -6.82
C GLU A 13 25.35 2.09 -6.28
N ALA A 14 24.46 1.56 -5.44
CA ALA A 14 23.40 2.33 -4.81
C ALA A 14 23.90 3.26 -3.68
N GLY A 15 25.12 3.08 -3.21
CA GLY A 15 25.73 3.90 -2.16
C GLY A 15 25.73 5.39 -2.52
N GLY A 16 25.22 6.24 -1.62
CA GLY A 16 25.16 7.69 -1.82
C GLY A 16 24.14 8.18 -2.86
N GLN A 17 23.34 7.27 -3.44
CA GLN A 17 22.31 7.66 -4.42
C GLN A 17 20.94 7.85 -3.77
N VAL A 18 20.21 8.87 -4.24
CA VAL A 18 18.78 9.02 -3.98
C VAL A 18 18.00 8.29 -5.09
N LEU A 19 17.19 7.31 -4.70
CA LEU A 19 16.41 6.48 -5.61
C LEU A 19 14.91 6.55 -5.24
N ASN A 20 14.06 6.78 -6.23
CA ASN A 20 12.63 6.59 -6.07
C ASN A 20 12.31 5.10 -6.01
N ILE A 21 11.65 4.66 -4.94
CA ILE A 21 11.21 3.28 -4.77
C ILE A 21 9.70 3.21 -4.98
N GLY A 22 9.27 2.29 -5.84
CA GLY A 22 7.85 2.09 -6.11
C GLY A 22 7.63 1.10 -7.24
N THR A 23 6.38 1.00 -7.68
CA THR A 23 5.98 0.06 -8.74
C THR A 23 6.38 0.56 -10.13
N GLY A 24 6.44 1.88 -10.33
CA GLY A 24 6.53 2.48 -11.67
C GLY A 24 5.21 2.48 -12.44
N TRP A 25 4.14 2.00 -11.82
CA TRP A 25 2.80 1.89 -12.41
C TRP A 25 1.84 2.80 -11.65
N PRO A 26 1.13 3.71 -12.34
CA PRO A 26 0.06 4.48 -11.72
C PRO A 26 -0.99 3.55 -11.09
N THR A 27 -1.48 3.91 -9.92
CA THR A 27 -2.53 3.16 -9.22
C THR A 27 -3.52 4.18 -8.65
N THR A 28 -4.81 3.96 -8.88
CA THR A 28 -5.85 4.86 -8.38
C THR A 28 -6.32 4.44 -6.99
N ILE A 29 -6.80 5.39 -6.20
CA ILE A 29 -7.49 5.08 -4.92
C ILE A 29 -8.70 4.18 -5.19
N ARG A 30 -9.43 4.44 -6.28
CA ARG A 30 -10.59 3.66 -6.73
C ARG A 30 -10.26 2.17 -6.91
N SER A 31 -9.18 1.84 -7.61
CA SER A 31 -8.77 0.46 -7.84
C SER A 31 -8.36 -0.27 -6.55
N ILE A 32 -7.73 0.43 -5.61
CA ILE A 32 -7.39 -0.13 -4.29
C ILE A 32 -8.67 -0.41 -3.50
N ALA A 33 -9.61 0.55 -3.49
CA ALA A 33 -10.89 0.39 -2.81
C ALA A 33 -11.70 -0.78 -3.39
N ASP A 34 -11.82 -0.87 -4.73
CA ASP A 34 -12.49 -1.98 -5.40
C ASP A 34 -11.87 -3.33 -5.07
N ARG A 35 -10.53 -3.40 -5.03
CA ARG A 35 -9.86 -4.65 -4.63
C ARG A 35 -10.15 -5.01 -3.18
N THR A 36 -10.20 -4.01 -2.30
CA THR A 36 -10.46 -4.21 -0.86
C THR A 36 -11.88 -4.69 -0.60
N LEU A 37 -12.89 -4.13 -1.30
CA LEU A 37 -14.31 -4.49 -1.15
C LEU A 37 -14.59 -5.97 -1.46
N LYS A 38 -13.81 -6.60 -2.33
CA LYS A 38 -13.91 -8.05 -2.58
C LYS A 38 -13.73 -8.90 -1.33
N HIS A 39 -13.10 -8.36 -0.29
CA HIS A 39 -12.86 -9.05 0.99
C HIS A 39 -13.84 -8.68 2.11
N TYR A 40 -14.69 -7.67 1.88
CA TYR A 40 -15.61 -7.08 2.85
C TYR A 40 -16.94 -6.74 2.15
N LEU A 41 -17.76 -7.75 1.88
CA LEU A 41 -18.98 -7.62 1.07
C LEU A 41 -20.05 -6.69 1.69
N GLU A 42 -19.99 -6.49 3.01
CA GLU A 42 -20.90 -5.60 3.74
C GLU A 42 -20.41 -4.15 3.80
N ALA A 43 -19.20 -3.87 3.29
CA ALA A 43 -18.64 -2.52 3.30
C ALA A 43 -19.19 -1.69 2.13
N GLU A 44 -19.55 -0.44 2.42
CA GLU A 44 -19.97 0.53 1.41
C GLU A 44 -18.80 1.41 0.97
N LEU A 45 -18.73 1.67 -0.34
CA LEU A 45 -17.84 2.69 -0.87
C LEU A 45 -18.51 4.06 -0.82
N VAL A 46 -17.90 4.99 -0.10
CA VAL A 46 -18.36 6.38 -0.06
C VAL A 46 -17.35 7.28 -0.76
N GLU A 47 -17.78 7.98 -1.80
CA GLU A 47 -16.97 9.00 -2.46
C GLU A 47 -16.99 10.31 -1.66
N ARG A 48 -15.84 10.96 -1.57
CA ARG A 48 -15.68 12.27 -0.91
C ARG A 48 -14.81 13.17 -1.78
N PRO A 49 -14.98 14.51 -1.67
CA PRO A 49 -14.10 15.45 -2.34
C PRO A 49 -12.63 15.21 -1.97
N LEU A 50 -11.73 15.49 -2.91
CA LEU A 50 -10.29 15.47 -2.67
C LEU A 50 -9.96 16.45 -1.53
N PRO A 51 -9.20 16.03 -0.50
CA PRO A 51 -8.77 16.92 0.57
C PRO A 51 -8.02 18.15 0.02
N PRO A 52 -8.22 19.34 0.62
CA PRO A 52 -7.47 20.53 0.22
C PRO A 52 -5.96 20.29 0.36
N GLY A 53 -5.22 20.49 -0.74
CA GLY A 53 -3.76 20.32 -0.78
C GLY A 53 -3.28 18.94 -1.21
N ASP A 54 -4.16 17.95 -1.36
CA ASP A 54 -3.77 16.66 -1.92
C ASP A 54 -3.46 16.79 -3.43
N PRO A 55 -2.36 16.19 -3.92
CA PRO A 55 -2.04 16.19 -5.33
C PRO A 55 -3.02 15.28 -6.11
N MET A 56 -3.34 15.67 -7.35
CA MET A 56 -4.20 14.88 -8.25
C MET A 56 -3.63 13.49 -8.57
N GLY A 57 -2.32 13.31 -8.44
CA GLY A 57 -1.67 12.04 -8.64
C GLY A 57 -0.15 12.15 -8.72
N GLY A 58 0.49 10.99 -8.69
CA GLY A 58 1.93 10.84 -8.82
C GLY A 58 2.31 9.38 -8.66
N TYR A 59 3.36 8.96 -9.34
CA TYR A 59 3.94 7.63 -9.16
C TYR A 59 5.45 7.71 -9.34
N ALA A 60 6.15 6.77 -8.71
CA ALA A 60 7.62 6.75 -8.73
C ALA A 60 8.16 6.47 -10.14
N ASP A 61 8.99 7.37 -10.68
CA ASP A 61 9.84 7.01 -11.82
C ASP A 61 10.92 6.03 -11.35
N THR A 62 10.78 4.77 -11.74
CA THR A 62 11.67 3.68 -11.32
C THR A 62 12.81 3.40 -12.30
N ARG A 63 13.02 4.23 -13.34
CA ARG A 63 14.11 4.04 -14.32
C ARG A 63 15.48 3.95 -13.65
N ARG A 64 15.78 4.86 -12.71
CA ARG A 64 17.06 4.87 -11.98
C ARG A 64 17.18 3.66 -11.04
N MET A 65 16.13 3.36 -10.28
CA MET A 65 16.06 2.19 -9.40
C MET A 65 16.37 0.90 -10.15
N ARG A 66 15.71 0.65 -11.30
CA ARG A 66 15.91 -0.57 -12.10
C ARG A 66 17.34 -0.69 -12.64
N ARG A 67 17.94 0.44 -13.05
CA ARG A 67 19.31 0.46 -13.57
C ARG A 67 20.33 0.15 -12.47
N VAL A 68 20.17 0.77 -11.29
CA VAL A 68 21.14 0.68 -10.19
C VAL A 68 20.99 -0.63 -9.42
N LEU A 69 19.77 -1.09 -9.19
CA LEU A 69 19.50 -2.25 -8.33
C LEU A 69 19.31 -3.56 -9.10
N GLY A 70 19.25 -3.51 -10.44
CA GLY A 70 19.02 -4.67 -11.30
C GLY A 70 17.69 -5.40 -11.05
N SER A 71 16.81 -4.84 -10.23
CA SER A 71 15.58 -5.48 -9.75
C SER A 71 14.35 -4.68 -10.17
N LYS A 72 13.24 -5.40 -10.32
CA LYS A 72 11.92 -4.83 -10.60
C LYS A 72 10.91 -5.30 -9.53
N PRO A 73 9.87 -4.50 -9.26
CA PRO A 73 8.78 -4.90 -8.38
C PRO A 73 8.19 -6.26 -8.80
N GLN A 74 8.04 -7.17 -7.84
CA GLN A 74 7.54 -8.53 -8.08
C GLN A 74 6.10 -8.76 -7.63
N VAL A 75 5.56 -7.84 -6.83
CA VAL A 75 4.21 -7.92 -6.28
C VAL A 75 3.40 -6.79 -6.92
N THR A 76 2.28 -7.14 -7.56
CA THR A 76 1.36 -6.13 -8.10
C THR A 76 0.60 -5.46 -6.96
N MET A 77 -0.05 -4.33 -7.23
CA MET A 77 -0.84 -3.67 -6.18
C MET A 77 -1.97 -4.58 -5.68
N GLU A 78 -2.63 -5.28 -6.59
CA GLU A 78 -3.74 -6.17 -6.29
C GLU A 78 -3.32 -7.33 -5.39
N GLU A 79 -2.19 -7.96 -5.71
CA GLU A 79 -1.62 -9.03 -4.89
C GLU A 79 -1.16 -8.50 -3.53
N GLY A 80 -0.60 -7.29 -3.48
CA GLY A 80 -0.21 -6.64 -2.23
C GLY A 80 -1.40 -6.40 -1.30
N VAL A 81 -2.51 -5.87 -1.85
CA VAL A 81 -3.76 -5.66 -1.10
C VAL A 81 -4.29 -6.97 -0.55
N ASP A 82 -4.36 -8.03 -1.37
CA ASP A 82 -4.86 -9.33 -0.93
C ASP A 82 -4.02 -9.94 0.19
N ARG A 83 -2.69 -9.89 0.05
CA ARG A 83 -1.77 -10.36 1.10
C ARG A 83 -1.94 -9.57 2.39
N TYR A 84 -2.11 -8.25 2.28
CA TYR A 84 -2.28 -7.39 3.45
C TYR A 84 -3.61 -7.65 4.16
N VAL A 85 -4.71 -7.81 3.41
CA VAL A 85 -6.02 -8.15 3.98
C VAL A 85 -5.98 -9.53 4.66
N LYS A 86 -5.34 -10.52 4.04
CA LYS A 86 -5.14 -11.82 4.68
C LYS A 86 -4.36 -11.68 6.00
N TRP A 87 -3.25 -10.95 5.95
CA TRP A 87 -2.39 -10.75 7.12
C TRP A 87 -3.11 -10.05 8.28
N ILE A 88 -3.91 -9.00 8.02
CA ILE A 88 -4.62 -8.28 9.10
C ILE A 88 -5.75 -9.13 9.70
N LYS A 89 -6.39 -10.00 8.90
CA LYS A 89 -7.38 -10.98 9.38
C LYS A 89 -6.73 -12.03 10.29
N GLU A 90 -5.51 -12.46 9.98
CA GLU A 90 -4.74 -13.40 10.79
C GLU A 90 -4.12 -12.76 12.04
N ARG A 91 -3.94 -11.43 12.06
CA ARG A 91 -3.33 -10.67 13.17
C ARG A 91 -4.15 -9.44 13.57
N PRO A 92 -5.33 -9.60 14.17
CA PRO A 92 -6.17 -8.48 14.61
C PRO A 92 -5.46 -7.54 15.61
N GLU A 93 -4.49 -8.06 16.37
CA GLU A 93 -3.67 -7.31 17.31
C GLU A 93 -2.77 -6.27 16.64
N ALA A 94 -2.42 -6.47 15.37
CA ALA A 94 -1.64 -5.51 14.59
C ALA A 94 -2.42 -4.24 14.24
N THR A 95 -3.75 -4.27 14.35
CA THR A 95 -4.57 -3.07 14.25
C THR A 95 -4.38 -2.22 15.51
N PRO A 96 -4.02 -0.93 15.42
CA PRO A 96 -3.92 -0.09 16.61
C PRO A 96 -5.25 0.01 17.36
N GLN A 97 -5.19 0.12 18.69
CA GLN A 97 -6.39 0.17 19.55
C GLN A 97 -7.35 1.30 19.14
N TRP A 98 -6.83 2.51 18.93
CA TRP A 98 -7.63 3.67 18.51
C TRP A 98 -8.41 3.44 17.21
N MET A 99 -7.87 2.63 16.29
CA MET A 99 -8.53 2.30 15.03
C MET A 99 -9.70 1.32 15.25
N ARG A 100 -9.53 0.35 16.17
CA ARG A 100 -10.60 -0.57 16.56
C ARG A 100 -11.73 0.14 17.28
N GLU A 101 -11.40 1.05 18.20
CA GLU A 101 -12.36 1.87 18.94
C GLU A 101 -13.18 2.75 17.98
N LEU A 102 -12.50 3.47 17.08
CA LEU A 102 -13.16 4.28 16.05
C LEU A 102 -14.11 3.45 15.16
N ALA A 103 -13.70 2.23 14.79
CA ALA A 103 -14.56 1.34 14.01
C ALA A 103 -15.78 0.84 14.80
N ALA A 104 -15.63 0.55 16.10
CA ALA A 104 -16.74 0.17 16.97
C ALA A 104 -17.74 1.32 17.16
N GLU A 105 -17.24 2.54 17.42
CA GLU A 105 -18.09 3.74 17.53
C GLU A 105 -18.89 4.00 16.25
N ARG A 106 -18.26 3.87 15.09
CA ARG A 106 -18.94 4.06 13.80
C ARG A 106 -20.02 3.03 13.55
N ARG A 107 -19.80 1.76 13.93
CA ARG A 107 -20.83 0.72 13.86
C ARG A 107 -22.01 1.02 14.78
N LEU A 108 -21.75 1.46 16.00
CA LEU A 108 -22.80 1.84 16.96
C LEU A 108 -23.64 3.03 16.48
N ARG A 109 -23.03 3.98 15.74
CA ARG A 109 -23.76 5.13 15.15
C ARG A 109 -24.55 4.78 13.89
N ALA A 110 -24.24 3.65 13.26
CA ALA A 110 -24.90 3.19 12.03
C ALA A 110 -25.99 2.14 12.29
N ALA A 111 -26.12 1.66 13.54
CA ALA A 111 -27.17 0.77 14.03
C ALA A 111 -28.29 1.57 14.70
#